data_AF-A0A2X3XJG6-F1
#
_entry.id   AF-A0A2X3XJG6-F1
#
_cell.length_a   1.000
_cell.length_b   1.000
_cell.length_c   1.000
_cell.angle_alpha   90.00
_cell.angle_beta   90.00
_cell.angle_gamma   90.00
#
_symmetry.space_group_name_H-M   'P 1'
#
loop_
_entity.id
_entity.type
_entity.pdbx_description
1 polymer ?
#
loop_
_entity_poly.entity_id
_entity_poly.type
_entity_poly.pdbx_seq_one_letter_code
_entity_poly.pdbx_strand_id
1 'polypeptide(L)' 'MWNLFCFPTKKETIEAWAKMLEDFAKVAVLAIPVLLFGKEGFIFKSINTVVLLFIAYWCLIVAKIIREKICELSIIEEDK' A
#
# COMPACT_ATOMS: atom_id res chain seq x y z
N MET A 1 -22.71 -1.19 11.97
CA MET A 1 -21.27 -0.89 12.10
C MET A 1 -20.64 -0.77 10.71
N TRP A 2 -21.06 0.22 9.92
CA TRP A 2 -20.55 0.49 8.56
C TRP A 2 -19.69 1.76 8.49
N ASN A 3 -19.32 2.33 9.64
CA ASN A 3 -18.53 3.55 9.71
C ASN A 3 -17.01 3.31 9.48
N LEU A 4 -16.58 2.03 9.38
CA LEU A 4 -15.19 1.64 9.08
C LEU A 4 -14.84 1.77 7.59
N PHE A 5 -15.84 1.71 6.71
CA PHE A 5 -15.69 1.98 5.28
C PHE A 5 -16.00 3.43 4.92
N CYS A 6 -16.34 4.25 5.92
CA CYS A 6 -16.50 5.68 5.69
C CYS A 6 -15.11 6.26 5.40
N PHE A 7 -15.01 7.01 4.31
CA PHE A 7 -13.77 7.64 3.86
C PHE A 7 -13.09 8.35 5.05
N PRO A 8 -11.84 8.01 5.38
CA PRO A 8 -11.20 8.45 6.61
C PRO A 8 -11.19 9.99 6.68
N THR A 9 -12.00 10.55 7.57
CA THR A 9 -12.20 12.01 7.68
C THR A 9 -11.11 12.68 8.53
N LYS A 10 -10.31 11.90 9.27
CA LYS A 10 -9.26 12.39 10.17
C LYS A 10 -7.88 12.14 9.58
N LYS A 11 -7.03 13.18 9.54
CA LYS A 11 -5.65 13.14 9.02
C LYS A 11 -4.83 11.97 9.58
N GLU A 12 -4.93 11.72 10.90
CA GLU A 12 -4.24 10.59 11.55
C GLU A 12 -4.63 9.23 10.98
N THR A 13 -5.92 9.02 10.67
CA THR A 13 -6.38 7.74 10.11
C THR A 13 -5.83 7.56 8.71
N ILE A 14 -5.80 8.62 7.90
CA ILE A 14 -5.28 8.57 6.53
C ILE A 14 -3.75 8.28 6.54
N GLU A 15 -3.00 8.87 7.47
CA GLU A 15 -1.57 8.58 7.66
C GLU A 15 -1.36 7.10 8.06
N ALA A 16 -2.22 6.57 8.93
CA ALA A 16 -2.20 5.15 9.30
C ALA A 16 -2.48 4.22 8.10
N TRP A 17 -3.39 4.60 7.21
CA TRP A 17 -3.63 3.87 5.95
C TRP A 17 -2.41 3.89 5.03
N ALA A 18 -1.76 5.05 4.85
CA ALA A 18 -0.53 5.15 4.06
C ALA A 18 0.60 4.28 4.64
N LYS A 19 0.75 4.27 5.97
CA LYS A 19 1.74 3.41 6.65
C LYS A 19 1.43 1.92 6.47
N MET A 20 0.16 1.53 6.54
CA MET A 20 -0.26 0.14 6.32
C MET A 20 0.01 -0.33 4.89
N LEU A 21 -0.22 0.52 3.89
CA LEU A 21 0.13 0.26 2.49
C LEU A 21 1.64 0.08 2.29
N GLU A 22 2.45 0.89 2.98
CA GLU A 22 3.91 0.78 2.96
C GLU A 22 4.38 -0.54 3.61
N ASP A 23 3.75 -0.96 4.70
CA ASP A 23 4.04 -2.25 5.35
C ASP A 23 3.63 -3.45 4.47
N PHE A 24 2.51 -3.37 3.75
CA PHE A 24 2.16 -4.39 2.76
C PHE A 24 3.19 -4.50 1.63
N ALA A 25 3.72 -3.38 1.14
CA ALA A 25 4.77 -3.39 0.13
C ALA A 25 6.05 -4.07 0.67
N LYS A 26 6.44 -3.81 1.93
CA LYS A 26 7.58 -4.48 2.57
C LYS A 26 7.35 -5.98 2.72
N VAL A 27 6.17 -6.40 3.18
CA VAL A 27 5.81 -7.83 3.30
C VAL A 27 5.84 -8.52 1.95
N ALA A 28 5.38 -7.85 0.88
CA ALA A 28 5.50 -8.38 -0.47
C ALA A 28 6.96 -8.59 -0.87
N VAL A 29 7.85 -7.61 -0.65
CA VAL A 29 9.29 -7.80 -0.94
C VAL A 29 9.89 -8.97 -0.14
N LEU A 30 9.50 -9.13 1.12
CA LEU A 30 9.92 -10.25 1.97
C LEU A 30 9.39 -11.62 1.53
N ALA A 31 8.31 -11.67 0.73
CA ALA A 31 7.78 -12.92 0.20
C ALA A 31 8.49 -13.38 -1.09
N ILE A 32 9.33 -12.53 -1.72
CA ILE A 32 10.10 -12.91 -2.93
C ILE A 32 10.99 -14.13 -2.68
N PRO A 33 11.80 -14.21 -1.60
CA PRO A 33 12.60 -15.40 -1.29
C PRO A 33 11.72 -16.65 -1.05
N VAL A 34 10.60 -16.49 -0.34
CA VAL A 34 9.68 -17.61 -0.05
C VAL A 34 9.14 -18.22 -1.34
N LEU A 35 8.74 -17.37 -2.29
CA LEU A 35 8.32 -17.79 -3.63
C LEU A 35 9.48 -18.43 -4.40
N LEU A 36 10.70 -17.87 -4.29
CA LEU A 36 11.92 -18.38 -4.94
C LEU A 36 12.42 -19.73 -4.39
N PHE A 37 12.09 -20.11 -3.16
CA PHE A 37 12.40 -21.44 -2.61
C PHE A 37 11.23 -22.42 -2.72
N GLY A 38 10.07 -21.98 -3.21
CA GLY A 38 8.90 -22.84 -3.44
C GLY A 38 9.17 -23.94 -4.47
N LYS A 39 8.55 -25.11 -4.25
CA LYS A 39 8.63 -26.33 -5.09
C LYS A 39 7.77 -26.25 -6.36
N GLU A 40 7.42 -25.05 -6.78
CA GLU A 40 6.54 -24.77 -7.91
C GLU A 40 7.32 -24.71 -9.23
N GLY A 41 6.62 -24.89 -10.35
CA GLY A 41 7.21 -24.78 -11.69
C GLY A 41 7.79 -23.39 -11.97
N PHE A 42 8.86 -23.33 -12.76
CA PHE A 42 9.64 -22.11 -13.04
C PHE A 42 8.78 -20.96 -13.61
N ILE A 43 7.75 -21.30 -14.41
CA ILE A 43 6.81 -20.36 -15.02
C ILE A 43 5.89 -19.73 -13.96
N PHE A 44 5.30 -20.55 -13.09
CA PHE A 44 4.44 -20.09 -11.99
C PHE A 44 5.20 -19.14 -11.06
N LYS A 45 6.44 -19.49 -10.76
CA LYS A 45 7.36 -18.71 -9.93
C LYS A 45 7.60 -17.31 -10.49
N SER A 46 7.90 -17.22 -11.79
CA SER A 46 8.17 -15.95 -12.47
C SER A 46 6.92 -15.06 -12.54
N ILE A 47 5.76 -15.64 -12.85
CA ILE A 47 4.48 -14.90 -12.87
C ILE A 47 4.15 -14.37 -11.47
N ASN A 48 4.28 -15.21 -10.44
CA ASN A 48 3.99 -14.80 -9.06
C ASN A 48 4.89 -13.66 -8.62
N THR A 49 6.20 -13.72 -8.89
CA THR A 49 7.12 -12.62 -8.56
C THR A 49 6.75 -11.32 -9.26
N VAL A 50 6.39 -11.37 -10.55
CA VAL A 50 6.00 -10.17 -11.31
C VAL A 50 4.70 -9.57 -10.77
N VAL A 51 3.68 -10.39 -10.50
CA VAL A 51 2.40 -9.95 -9.93
C VAL A 51 2.62 -9.33 -8.55
N LEU A 52 3.47 -9.95 -7.73
CA LEU A 52 3.78 -9.46 -6.39
C LEU A 52 4.46 -8.09 -6.41
N LEU A 53 5.42 -7.89 -7.33
CA LEU A 53 6.08 -6.60 -7.54
C LEU A 53 5.10 -5.54 -8.05
N PHE A 54 4.18 -5.91 -8.94
CA PHE A 54 3.12 -5.01 -9.42
C PHE A 54 2.22 -4.55 -8.27
N ILE A 55 1.77 -5.46 -7.42
CA ILE A 55 0.92 -5.15 -6.27
C ILE A 55 1.67 -4.27 -5.26
N ALA A 56 2.94 -4.59 -4.98
CA ALA A 56 3.77 -3.78 -4.09
C ALA A 56 3.94 -2.35 -4.63
N TYR A 57 4.23 -2.21 -5.92
CA TYR A 57 4.36 -0.90 -6.58
C TYR A 57 3.04 -0.11 -6.55
N TRP A 58 1.91 -0.77 -6.79
CA TRP A 58 0.59 -0.14 -6.70
C TRP A 58 0.28 0.34 -5.29
N CYS A 59 0.61 -0.45 -4.25
CA CYS A 59 0.45 -0.05 -2.86
C CYS A 59 1.27 1.22 -2.53
N LEU A 60 2.50 1.31 -3.04
CA LEU A 60 3.35 2.50 -2.85
C LEU A 60 2.79 3.73 -3.56
N ILE A 61 2.27 3.59 -4.78
CA ILE A 61 1.63 4.70 -5.50
C ILE A 61 0.41 5.20 -4.72
N VAL A 62 -0.46 4.29 -4.28
CA VAL A 62 -1.66 4.65 -3.53
C VAL A 62 -1.28 5.33 -2.21
N ALA A 63 -0.29 4.83 -1.48
CA ALA A 63 0.21 5.48 -0.27
C ALA A 63 0.74 6.90 -0.53
N LYS A 64 1.42 7.11 -1.66
CA LYS A 64 1.94 8.42 -2.06
C LYS A 64 0.83 9.41 -2.41
N ILE A 65 -0.15 8.98 -3.21
CA ILE A 65 -1.32 9.81 -3.56
C ILE A 65 -2.11 10.18 -2.29
N ILE A 66 -2.25 9.24 -1.36
CA ILE A 66 -2.91 9.47 -0.08
C ILE A 66 -2.18 10.57 0.72
N ARG A 67 -0.85 10.51 0.81
CA ARG A 67 -0.04 11.54 1.49
C ARG A 67 -0.12 12.91 0.81
N GLU A 68 -0.07 12.96 -0.52
CA GLU A 68 -0.22 14.21 -1.26
C GLU A 68 -1.60 14.84 -1.00
N LYS A 69 -2.67 14.05 -0.98
CA LYS A 69 -4.02 14.52 -0.69
C LYS A 69 -4.22 14.98 0.75
N ILE A 70 -3.55 14.36 1.73
CA ILE A 70 -3.51 14.85 3.13
C ILE A 70 -2.86 16.24 3.19
N CYS A 71 -1.72 16.41 2.51
CA CYS A 71 -0.96 17.66 2.54
C CYS A 71 -1.78 18.83 1.94
N GLU A 72 -2.48 18.56 0.83
CA GLU A 72 -3.41 19.52 0.20
C GLU A 72 -4.55 19.93 1.16
N LEU A 73 -5.13 18.96 1.89
CA LEU A 73 -6.17 19.21 2.89
C LEU A 73 -5.66 19.94 4.14
N SER A 74 -4.39 19.76 4.54
CA SER A 74 -3.83 20.51 5.67
C SER A 74 -3.65 21.99 5.41
N ILE A 75 -3.29 22.36 4.17
CA ILE A 75 -3.09 23.77 3.79
C ILE A 75 -4.43 24.52 3.81
N ILE A 76 -5.51 23.89 3.34
CA ILE A 76 -6.86 24.48 3.31
C ILE A 76 -7.42 24.73 4.72
N GLU A 77 -6.99 23.95 5.71
CA GLU A 77 -7.44 24.09 7.11
C GLU A 77 -6.61 25.10 7.90
N GLU A 78 -5.38 25.42 7.49
CA GLU A 78 -4.60 26.54 8.03
C GLU A 78 -5.03 27.91 7.46
N ASP A 79 -5.62 27.93 6.26
CA ASP A 79 -6.08 29.16 5.57
C ASP A 79 -7.49 29.64 6.02
N LYS A 80 -8.12 28.97 6.99
CA LYS A 80 -9.51 29.23 7.43
C LYS A 80 -9.61 29.59 8.90
#